data_AF-A0A3E0PT63-F1
#
_entry.id   AF-A0A3E0PT63-F1
#
_cell.length_a   1.000
_cell.length_b   1.000
_cell.length_c   1.000
_cell.angle_alpha   90.00
_cell.angle_beta   90.00
_cell.angle_gamma   90.00
#
_symmetry.space_group_name_H-M   'P 1'
#
loop_
_entity.id
_entity.type
_entity.pdbx_description
1 polymer ?
#
loop_
_entity_poly.entity_id
_entity_poly.type
_entity_poly.pdbx_seq_one_letter_code
_entity_poly.pdbx_strand_id
1 'polypeptide(L)'
;MDLYARVNILGGLSVRLPHGGLDEAIPLDNDPVGRAQHWVEQGVQHLHIVDLDAAAYGDKQNRDLIHRLIEETDAKVQVAGGIRSEAEAESFIERGAWRIVMGTAAIENQNMVWDLCRENPDKIVVALDVRPDEEIATRGWTQNSGRYLEEVMIEMSSAGVVAFLVSEVGRDALEDPPNFQILASALATVEDPLIASGGVRNLEDLRRLMALESSGRRLAGVVVGREVTAGRFTIEEAHEVLAGRGPTRAPGGIVGARQLLQVGSVDEALRFLDDVVGLSRLRSPDVGVAGNVIEVNDGQQIELVQGAAGQTATLVLLVEDAEPWRDHFSSLGVETARTSA
;
A
#
# COMPACT_ATOMS: atom_id res chain seq x y z
N MET A 1 -8.61 5.97 -8.01
CA MET A 1 -7.58 4.94 -7.78
C MET A 1 -8.12 4.01 -6.71
N ASP A 2 -8.19 2.72 -7.01
CA ASP A 2 -8.68 1.69 -6.10
C ASP A 2 -7.56 1.19 -5.18
N LEU A 3 -7.90 0.87 -3.93
CA LEU A 3 -6.99 0.26 -2.96
C LEU A 3 -7.23 -1.25 -2.90
N TYR A 4 -6.17 -2.03 -3.11
CA TYR A 4 -6.19 -3.49 -3.04
C TYR A 4 -5.38 -3.93 -1.82
N ALA A 5 -5.96 -4.72 -0.93
CA ALA A 5 -5.20 -5.30 0.19
C ALA A 5 -4.71 -6.71 -0.16
N ARG A 6 -3.43 -6.97 0.11
CA ARG A 6 -2.76 -8.22 -0.22
C ARG A 6 -2.90 -9.25 0.90
N VAL A 7 -3.15 -10.49 0.49
CA VAL A 7 -3.01 -11.69 1.32
C VAL A 7 -2.14 -12.69 0.56
N ASN A 8 -0.91 -12.87 1.03
CA ASN A 8 -0.02 -13.90 0.51
C ASN A 8 -0.21 -15.17 1.34
N ILE A 9 -0.34 -16.31 0.67
CA ILE A 9 -0.55 -17.61 1.31
C ILE A 9 0.65 -18.50 1.00
N LEU A 10 1.28 -19.02 2.06
CA LEU A 10 2.36 -20.00 1.98
C LEU A 10 2.15 -21.07 3.06
N GLY A 11 2.12 -22.35 2.70
CA GLY A 11 1.86 -23.45 3.61
C GLY A 11 0.52 -23.33 4.35
N GLY A 12 -0.51 -22.78 3.70
CA GLY A 12 -1.82 -22.52 4.29
C GLY A 12 -1.87 -21.35 5.30
N LEU A 13 -0.77 -20.62 5.48
CA LEU A 13 -0.67 -19.49 6.41
C LEU A 13 -0.60 -18.16 5.66
N SER A 14 -1.11 -17.10 6.27
CA SER A 14 -0.82 -15.74 5.83
C SER A 14 0.66 -15.44 6.07
N VAL A 15 1.37 -14.97 5.05
CA VAL A 15 2.78 -14.60 5.20
C VAL A 15 3.05 -13.20 4.67
N ARG A 16 4.15 -12.62 5.14
CA ARG A 16 4.80 -11.50 4.46
C ARG A 16 6.13 -11.95 3.91
N LEU A 17 6.52 -11.40 2.77
CA LEU A 17 7.81 -11.66 2.12
C LEU A 17 8.68 -10.41 2.23
N PRO A 18 9.70 -10.38 3.12
CA PRO A 18 10.79 -9.41 3.01
C PRO A 18 11.45 -9.56 1.63
N HIS A 19 11.72 -8.43 0.96
CA HIS A 19 12.36 -8.40 -0.38
C HIS A 19 11.76 -9.30 -1.47
N GLY A 20 10.57 -9.89 -1.26
CA GLY A 20 9.97 -10.89 -2.15
C GLY A 20 10.52 -12.33 -2.03
N GLY A 21 11.41 -12.59 -1.06
CA GLY A 21 12.01 -13.91 -0.83
C GLY A 21 11.09 -14.88 -0.05
N LEU A 22 10.92 -16.10 -0.57
CA LEU A 22 10.10 -17.15 0.07
C LEU A 22 10.77 -17.80 1.27
N ASP A 23 12.09 -17.89 1.24
CA ASP A 23 12.96 -18.36 2.32
C ASP A 23 12.97 -17.41 3.52
N GLU A 24 12.67 -16.13 3.30
CA GLU A 24 12.49 -15.11 4.34
C GLU A 24 11.03 -14.92 4.75
N ALA A 25 10.12 -15.78 4.28
CA ALA A 25 8.69 -15.65 4.58
C ALA A 25 8.43 -15.68 6.08
N ILE A 26 7.72 -14.66 6.57
CA ILE A 26 7.37 -14.54 7.99
C ILE A 26 5.86 -14.80 8.12
N PRO A 27 5.46 -15.88 8.82
CA PRO A 27 4.07 -16.13 9.16
C PRO A 27 3.45 -14.98 9.95
N LEU A 28 2.17 -14.75 9.73
CA LEU A 28 1.37 -13.75 10.41
C LEU A 28 0.34 -14.47 11.29
N ASP A 29 -0.04 -13.84 12.40
CA ASP A 29 -0.81 -14.48 13.48
C ASP A 29 -2.27 -14.83 13.09
N ASN A 30 -2.73 -14.44 11.89
CA ASN A 30 -4.05 -14.73 11.36
C ASN A 30 -4.03 -15.72 10.19
N ASP A 31 -5.01 -16.64 10.17
CA ASP A 31 -5.24 -17.47 8.99
C ASP A 31 -5.65 -16.60 7.79
N PRO A 32 -5.46 -17.07 6.55
CA PRO A 32 -5.75 -16.28 5.35
C PRO A 32 -7.17 -15.73 5.25
N VAL A 33 -8.17 -16.45 5.76
CA VAL A 33 -9.56 -15.99 5.74
C VAL A 33 -9.76 -14.89 6.78
N GLY A 34 -9.29 -15.10 8.02
CA GLY A 34 -9.33 -14.08 9.07
C GLY A 34 -8.58 -12.80 8.68
N ARG A 35 -7.47 -12.93 7.93
CA ARG A 35 -6.74 -11.77 7.37
C ARG A 35 -7.55 -11.02 6.31
N ALA A 36 -8.20 -11.75 5.41
CA ALA A 36 -9.06 -11.16 4.40
C ALA A 36 -10.24 -10.43 5.05
N GLN A 37 -10.91 -11.05 6.02
CA GLN A 37 -12.00 -10.45 6.79
C GLN A 37 -11.55 -9.19 7.52
N HIS A 38 -10.38 -9.22 8.17
CA HIS A 38 -9.81 -8.04 8.80
C HIS A 38 -9.63 -6.88 7.81
N TRP A 39 -9.16 -7.15 6.59
CA TRP A 39 -9.09 -6.11 5.56
C TRP A 39 -10.46 -5.53 5.21
N VAL A 40 -11.47 -6.38 5.08
CA VAL A 40 -12.84 -5.94 4.78
C VAL A 40 -13.42 -5.11 5.94
N GLU A 41 -13.18 -5.50 7.19
CA GLU A 41 -13.58 -4.74 8.38
C GLU A 41 -12.95 -3.34 8.42
N GLN A 42 -11.74 -3.19 7.87
CA GLN A 42 -11.05 -1.90 7.73
C GLN A 42 -11.56 -1.07 6.53
N GLY A 43 -12.54 -1.56 5.76
CA GLY A 43 -13.15 -0.84 4.65
C GLY A 43 -12.58 -1.16 3.27
N VAL A 44 -11.66 -2.13 3.16
CA VAL A 44 -11.11 -2.55 1.87
C VAL A 44 -12.17 -3.28 1.03
N GLN A 45 -12.34 -2.84 -0.22
CA GLN A 45 -13.31 -3.43 -1.16
C GLN A 45 -12.69 -4.40 -2.16
N HIS A 46 -11.36 -4.37 -2.35
CA HIS A 46 -10.65 -5.20 -3.30
C HIS A 46 -9.55 -5.99 -2.59
N LEU A 47 -9.54 -7.31 -2.76
CA LEU A 47 -8.53 -8.19 -2.19
C LEU A 47 -7.67 -8.78 -3.30
N HIS A 48 -6.35 -8.74 -3.11
CA HIS A 48 -5.38 -9.40 -3.98
C HIS A 48 -4.76 -10.59 -3.26
N ILE A 49 -5.23 -11.78 -3.61
CA ILE A 49 -4.82 -13.04 -2.98
C ILE A 49 -3.74 -13.68 -3.84
N VAL A 50 -2.62 -14.08 -3.23
CA VAL A 50 -1.50 -14.70 -3.93
C VAL A 50 -1.19 -16.05 -3.29
N ASP A 51 -1.41 -17.12 -4.05
CA ASP A 51 -0.97 -18.48 -3.69
C ASP A 51 0.51 -18.66 -4.03
N LEU A 52 1.38 -18.51 -3.03
CA LEU A 52 2.82 -18.58 -3.22
C LEU A 52 3.30 -20.02 -3.43
N ASP A 53 2.64 -21.01 -2.81
CA ASP A 53 2.93 -22.43 -3.03
C ASP A 53 2.72 -22.80 -4.50
N ALA A 54 1.59 -22.39 -5.08
CA ALA A 54 1.28 -22.66 -6.47
C ALA A 54 2.18 -21.84 -7.42
N ALA A 55 2.48 -20.59 -7.07
CA ALA A 55 3.33 -19.71 -7.87
C ALA A 55 4.75 -20.27 -8.01
N ALA A 56 5.36 -20.66 -6.89
CA ALA A 56 6.76 -21.04 -6.81
C ALA A 56 6.99 -22.52 -7.09
N TYR A 57 6.15 -23.40 -6.52
CA TYR A 57 6.37 -24.85 -6.53
C TYR A 57 5.34 -25.61 -7.37
N GLY A 58 4.27 -24.94 -7.81
CA GLY A 58 3.16 -25.58 -8.50
C GLY A 58 2.28 -26.42 -7.58
N ASP A 59 2.44 -26.27 -6.26
CA ASP A 59 1.63 -26.95 -5.26
C ASP A 59 0.27 -26.24 -5.10
N LYS A 60 -0.81 -26.99 -5.25
CA LYS A 60 -2.19 -26.47 -5.27
C LYS A 60 -2.96 -26.80 -3.98
N GLN A 61 -2.27 -27.12 -2.88
CA GLN A 61 -2.92 -27.44 -1.61
C GLN A 61 -3.78 -26.29 -1.04
N ASN A 62 -3.50 -25.04 -1.40
CA ASN A 62 -4.27 -23.89 -0.90
C ASN A 62 -5.57 -23.60 -1.68
N ARG A 63 -5.92 -24.35 -2.73
CA ARG A 63 -7.07 -24.02 -3.58
C ARG A 63 -8.40 -24.02 -2.82
N ASP A 64 -8.64 -25.04 -1.99
CA ASP A 64 -9.83 -25.10 -1.14
C ASP A 64 -9.90 -23.93 -0.14
N LEU A 65 -8.75 -23.52 0.41
CA LEU A 65 -8.66 -22.36 1.30
C LEU A 65 -8.99 -21.05 0.57
N ILE A 66 -8.49 -20.88 -0.65
CA ILE A 66 -8.77 -19.68 -1.46
C ILE A 66 -10.23 -19.65 -1.90
N HIS A 67 -10.82 -20.80 -2.24
CA HIS A 67 -12.25 -20.90 -2.53
C HIS A 67 -13.10 -20.46 -1.33
N ARG A 68 -12.76 -20.93 -0.12
CA ARG A 68 -13.40 -20.46 1.10
C ARG A 68 -13.23 -18.95 1.30
N LEU A 69 -12.05 -18.40 1.05
CA LEU A 69 -11.80 -16.96 1.16
C LEU A 69 -12.71 -16.15 0.22
N ILE A 70 -12.87 -16.61 -1.02
CA ILE A 70 -13.78 -15.99 -2.00
C ILE A 70 -15.22 -16.04 -1.51
N GLU A 71 -15.67 -17.19 -0.98
CA GLU A 71 -17.04 -17.41 -0.54
C GLU A 71 -17.38 -16.73 0.80
N GLU A 72 -16.40 -16.53 1.68
CA GLU A 72 -16.56 -15.99 3.04
C GLU A 72 -16.25 -14.48 3.16
N THR A 73 -16.02 -13.78 2.04
CA THR A 73 -15.78 -12.32 2.02
C THR A 73 -16.68 -11.60 1.01
N ASP A 74 -17.17 -10.42 1.38
CA ASP A 74 -17.99 -9.56 0.50
C ASP A 74 -17.15 -8.69 -0.45
N ALA A 75 -15.82 -8.75 -0.35
CA ALA A 75 -14.92 -7.97 -1.19
C ALA A 75 -14.75 -8.59 -2.58
N LYS A 76 -14.37 -7.76 -3.54
CA LYS A 76 -13.97 -8.22 -4.87
C LYS A 76 -12.60 -8.89 -4.79
N VAL A 77 -12.58 -10.21 -4.88
CA VAL A 77 -11.35 -11.01 -4.78
C VAL A 77 -10.73 -11.21 -6.16
N GLN A 78 -9.49 -10.79 -6.35
CA GLN A 78 -8.66 -11.23 -7.47
C GLN A 78 -7.63 -12.26 -7.00
N VAL A 79 -7.53 -13.38 -7.74
CA VAL A 79 -6.69 -14.52 -7.37
C VAL A 79 -5.47 -14.59 -8.27
N ALA A 80 -4.29 -14.64 -7.66
CA ALA A 80 -3.00 -14.84 -8.30
C ALA A 80 -2.32 -16.10 -7.76
N GLY A 81 -1.30 -16.56 -8.49
CA GLY A 81 -0.39 -17.62 -8.02
C GLY A 81 -0.64 -18.96 -8.70
N GLY A 82 0.25 -19.29 -9.63
CA GLY A 82 0.37 -20.64 -10.20
C GLY A 82 -0.79 -21.12 -11.08
N ILE A 83 -1.67 -20.24 -11.52
CA ILE A 83 -2.80 -20.56 -12.42
C ILE A 83 -2.24 -20.79 -13.83
N ARG A 84 -2.29 -22.04 -14.31
CA ARG A 84 -1.60 -22.48 -15.54
C ARG A 84 -2.50 -23.20 -16.56
N SER A 85 -3.81 -23.20 -16.32
CA SER A 85 -4.79 -23.84 -17.21
C SER A 85 -6.12 -23.10 -17.17
N GLU A 86 -6.83 -23.07 -18.29
CA GLU A 86 -8.20 -22.53 -18.41
C GLU A 86 -9.13 -23.08 -17.33
N ALA A 87 -9.21 -24.40 -17.19
CA ALA A 87 -10.07 -25.06 -16.20
C ALA A 87 -9.81 -24.61 -14.74
N GLU A 88 -8.57 -24.21 -14.42
CA GLU A 88 -8.26 -23.70 -13.08
C GLU A 88 -8.73 -22.26 -12.91
N ALA A 89 -8.56 -21.41 -13.93
CA ALA A 89 -9.09 -20.06 -13.93
C ALA A 89 -10.63 -20.07 -13.86
N GLU A 90 -11.28 -20.91 -14.67
CA GLU A 90 -12.73 -21.10 -14.67
C GLU A 90 -13.23 -21.55 -13.29
N SER A 91 -12.57 -22.54 -12.66
CA SER A 91 -12.96 -23.02 -11.33
C SER A 91 -12.96 -21.91 -10.27
N PHE A 92 -12.06 -20.92 -10.36
CA PHE A 92 -12.07 -19.76 -9.46
C PHE A 92 -13.19 -18.78 -9.83
N ILE A 93 -13.40 -18.52 -11.12
CA ILE A 93 -14.44 -17.62 -11.60
C ILE A 93 -15.84 -18.12 -11.21
N GLU A 94 -16.11 -19.42 -11.40
CA GLU A 94 -17.38 -20.07 -11.04
C GLU A 94 -17.70 -19.97 -9.55
N ARG A 95 -16.66 -19.94 -8.70
CA ARG A 95 -16.79 -19.75 -7.24
C ARG A 95 -16.83 -18.30 -6.80
N GLY A 96 -16.89 -17.35 -7.74
CA GLY A 96 -17.10 -15.94 -7.45
C GLY A 96 -15.84 -15.09 -7.46
N ALA A 97 -14.69 -15.60 -7.91
CA ALA A 97 -13.52 -14.75 -8.12
C ALA A 97 -13.89 -13.58 -9.04
N TRP A 98 -13.62 -12.36 -8.59
CA TRP A 98 -13.87 -11.17 -9.38
C TRP A 98 -12.98 -11.17 -10.60
N ARG A 99 -11.69 -11.48 -10.42
CA ARG A 99 -10.67 -11.53 -11.47
C ARG A 99 -9.63 -12.63 -11.24
N ILE A 100 -9.00 -13.07 -12.32
CA ILE A 100 -7.86 -14.00 -12.33
C ILE A 100 -6.62 -13.23 -12.77
N VAL A 101 -5.56 -13.33 -11.98
CA VAL A 101 -4.30 -12.66 -12.22
C VAL A 101 -3.28 -13.64 -12.78
N MET A 102 -2.88 -13.41 -14.02
CA MET A 102 -1.96 -14.25 -14.79
C MET A 102 -0.58 -13.61 -14.83
N GLY A 103 0.42 -14.28 -14.25
CA GLY A 103 1.82 -13.86 -14.32
C GLY A 103 2.56 -14.64 -15.41
N THR A 104 3.33 -15.65 -14.99
CA THR A 104 4.14 -16.51 -15.89
C THR A 104 3.38 -17.08 -17.08
N ALA A 105 2.11 -17.45 -16.90
CA ALA A 105 1.28 -17.97 -17.99
C ALA A 105 1.05 -16.96 -19.12
N ALA A 106 1.01 -15.65 -18.84
CA ALA A 106 0.93 -14.60 -19.86
C ALA A 106 2.20 -14.49 -20.72
N ILE A 107 3.30 -15.08 -20.26
CA ILE A 107 4.58 -15.10 -20.96
C ILE A 107 4.79 -16.45 -21.65
N GLU A 108 4.53 -17.55 -20.95
CA GLU A 108 4.81 -18.91 -21.44
C GLU A 108 3.67 -19.53 -22.26
N ASN A 109 2.42 -19.08 -22.09
CA ASN A 109 1.25 -19.64 -22.77
C ASN A 109 0.20 -18.56 -23.11
N GLN A 110 0.56 -17.71 -24.07
CA GLN A 110 -0.24 -16.55 -24.48
C GLN A 110 -1.60 -16.93 -25.06
N ASN A 111 -1.67 -17.98 -25.87
CA ASN A 111 -2.93 -18.43 -26.48
C ASN A 111 -4.00 -18.74 -25.42
N MET A 112 -3.61 -19.39 -24.32
CA MET A 112 -4.52 -19.65 -23.20
C MET A 112 -5.03 -18.35 -22.56
N VAL A 113 -4.19 -17.32 -22.45
CA VAL A 113 -4.63 -16.01 -21.95
C VAL A 113 -5.61 -15.34 -22.91
N TRP A 114 -5.38 -15.45 -24.22
CA TRP A 114 -6.30 -14.92 -25.23
C TRP A 114 -7.66 -15.63 -25.21
N ASP A 115 -7.65 -16.96 -25.13
CA ASP A 115 -8.88 -17.75 -25.03
C ASP A 115 -9.64 -17.40 -23.74
N LEU A 116 -8.94 -17.29 -22.59
CA LEU A 116 -9.52 -16.85 -21.33
C LEU A 116 -10.13 -15.46 -21.40
N CYS A 117 -9.45 -14.48 -22.01
CA CYS A 117 -10.00 -13.13 -22.18
C CYS A 117 -11.27 -13.13 -23.04
N ARG A 118 -11.30 -13.94 -24.10
CA ARG A 118 -12.46 -14.08 -24.99
C ARG A 118 -13.65 -14.74 -24.29
N GLU A 119 -13.40 -15.79 -23.54
CA GLU A 119 -14.43 -16.61 -22.88
C GLU A 119 -14.92 -15.99 -21.59
N ASN A 120 -14.07 -15.22 -20.91
CA ASN A 120 -14.35 -14.56 -19.65
C ASN A 120 -14.05 -13.06 -19.72
N PRO A 121 -14.87 -12.27 -20.45
CA PRO A 121 -14.72 -10.82 -20.50
C PRO A 121 -14.70 -10.21 -19.09
N ASP A 122 -13.91 -9.16 -18.89
CA ASP A 122 -13.77 -8.43 -17.62
C ASP A 122 -13.09 -9.20 -16.47
N LYS A 123 -12.59 -10.41 -16.71
CA LYS A 123 -12.02 -11.28 -15.67
C LYS A 123 -10.50 -11.37 -15.61
N ILE A 124 -9.77 -11.12 -16.70
CA ILE A 124 -8.34 -11.47 -16.77
C ILE A 124 -7.43 -10.25 -16.57
N VAL A 125 -6.58 -10.30 -15.57
CA VAL A 125 -5.53 -9.31 -15.27
C VAL A 125 -4.17 -9.94 -15.52
N VAL A 126 -3.22 -9.18 -16.05
CA VAL A 126 -1.84 -9.67 -16.19
C VAL A 126 -0.94 -9.00 -15.16
N ALA A 127 -0.19 -9.80 -14.40
CA ALA A 127 0.83 -9.33 -13.48
C ALA A 127 2.22 -9.44 -14.11
N LEU A 128 2.95 -8.33 -14.11
CA LEU A 128 4.29 -8.18 -14.67
C LEU A 128 5.26 -7.78 -13.56
N ASP A 129 6.08 -8.74 -13.16
CA ASP A 129 7.20 -8.48 -12.25
C ASP A 129 8.41 -8.11 -13.10
N VAL A 130 8.78 -6.85 -13.06
CA VAL A 130 9.74 -6.22 -13.97
C VAL A 130 11.10 -6.13 -13.28
N ARG A 131 12.16 -6.55 -13.97
CA ARG A 131 13.54 -6.38 -13.51
C ARG A 131 14.04 -4.95 -13.80
N PRO A 132 15.15 -4.51 -13.19
CA PRO A 132 15.69 -3.17 -13.43
C PRO A 132 16.05 -2.87 -14.90
N ASP A 133 16.28 -3.90 -15.71
CA ASP A 133 16.53 -3.83 -17.16
C ASP A 133 15.25 -3.96 -18.01
N GLU A 134 14.08 -3.82 -17.38
CA GLU A 134 12.74 -3.93 -17.97
C GLU A 134 12.37 -5.33 -18.49
N GLU A 135 13.19 -6.34 -18.24
CA GLU A 135 12.87 -7.73 -18.54
C GLU A 135 11.82 -8.27 -17.56
N ILE A 136 10.84 -9.02 -18.06
CA ILE A 136 9.82 -9.65 -17.21
C ILE A 136 10.39 -10.90 -16.53
N ALA A 137 10.33 -10.95 -15.20
CA ALA A 137 10.65 -12.13 -14.44
C ALA A 137 9.46 -13.12 -14.40
N THR A 138 9.76 -14.41 -14.43
CA THR A 138 8.76 -15.49 -14.38
C THR A 138 9.07 -16.49 -13.27
N ARG A 139 8.13 -17.41 -13.03
CA ARG A 139 8.22 -18.52 -12.05
C ARG A 139 8.57 -18.02 -10.65
N GLY A 140 7.69 -17.17 -10.10
CA GLY A 140 7.93 -16.52 -8.82
C GLY A 140 9.23 -15.73 -8.83
N TRP A 141 9.41 -14.86 -9.84
CA TRP A 141 10.55 -13.95 -9.98
C TRP A 141 11.94 -14.60 -10.09
N THR A 142 12.03 -15.93 -10.17
CA THR A 142 13.31 -16.67 -10.18
C THR A 142 13.94 -16.81 -11.57
N GLN A 143 13.17 -16.64 -12.65
CA GLN A 143 13.65 -16.83 -14.02
C GLN A 143 13.51 -15.60 -14.89
N ASN A 144 14.39 -15.51 -15.89
CA ASN A 144 14.39 -14.52 -16.95
C ASN A 144 13.53 -15.03 -18.11
N SER A 145 12.70 -14.18 -18.67
CA SER A 145 11.80 -14.55 -19.77
C SER A 145 12.38 -14.33 -21.16
N GLY A 146 13.38 -13.45 -21.29
CA GLY A 146 13.83 -12.90 -22.56
C GLY A 146 12.83 -11.93 -23.20
N ARG A 147 11.80 -11.50 -22.46
CA ARG A 147 10.69 -10.67 -22.93
C ARG A 147 10.62 -9.40 -22.09
N TYR A 148 10.36 -8.27 -22.74
CA TYR A 148 10.42 -6.95 -22.10
C TYR A 148 9.04 -6.37 -21.83
N LEU A 149 8.96 -5.46 -20.85
CA LEU A 149 7.73 -4.84 -20.38
C LEU A 149 6.86 -4.30 -21.52
N GLU A 150 7.42 -3.47 -22.39
CA GLU A 150 6.68 -2.84 -23.49
C GLU A 150 6.04 -3.87 -24.42
N GLU A 151 6.84 -4.86 -24.87
CA GLU A 151 6.41 -5.94 -25.77
C GLU A 151 5.25 -6.73 -25.17
N VAL A 152 5.39 -7.14 -23.91
CA VAL A 152 4.38 -7.96 -23.23
C VAL A 152 3.08 -7.18 -23.00
N MET A 153 3.18 -5.90 -22.62
CA MET A 153 1.99 -5.07 -22.41
C MET A 153 1.19 -4.88 -23.69
N ILE A 154 1.83 -4.53 -24.81
CA ILE A 154 1.15 -4.34 -26.11
C ILE A 154 0.44 -5.64 -26.54
N GLU A 155 1.12 -6.78 -26.38
CA GLU A 155 0.57 -8.05 -26.78
C GLU A 155 -0.64 -8.46 -25.91
N MET A 156 -0.52 -8.34 -24.60
CA MET A 156 -1.59 -8.72 -23.68
C MET A 156 -2.77 -7.72 -23.71
N SER A 157 -2.50 -6.44 -24.00
CA SER A 157 -3.55 -5.45 -24.30
C SER A 157 -4.39 -5.90 -25.48
N SER A 158 -3.75 -6.37 -26.55
CA SER A 158 -4.43 -6.92 -27.74
C SER A 158 -5.23 -8.20 -27.44
N ALA A 159 -4.87 -8.94 -26.38
CA ALA A 159 -5.61 -10.11 -25.92
C ALA A 159 -6.94 -9.74 -25.21
N GLY A 160 -7.11 -8.49 -24.78
CA GLY A 160 -8.30 -8.04 -24.05
C GLY A 160 -8.20 -8.19 -22.53
N VAL A 161 -6.99 -8.13 -21.98
CA VAL A 161 -6.81 -8.08 -20.51
C VAL A 161 -7.39 -6.79 -19.95
N VAL A 162 -7.92 -6.85 -18.72
CA VAL A 162 -8.72 -5.73 -18.17
C VAL A 162 -7.94 -4.80 -17.27
N ALA A 163 -6.73 -5.22 -16.87
CA ALA A 163 -5.76 -4.42 -16.16
C ALA A 163 -4.38 -5.08 -16.20
N PHE A 164 -3.36 -4.28 -15.94
CA PHE A 164 -2.00 -4.73 -15.63
C PHE A 164 -1.66 -4.44 -14.17
N LEU A 165 -1.05 -5.42 -13.48
CA LEU A 165 -0.36 -5.23 -12.21
C LEU A 165 1.12 -5.13 -12.50
N VAL A 166 1.79 -4.05 -12.10
CA VAL A 166 3.22 -3.86 -12.36
C VAL A 166 3.98 -3.67 -11.04
N SER A 167 5.02 -4.48 -10.86
CA SER A 167 5.96 -4.45 -9.73
C SER A 167 7.39 -4.37 -10.26
N GLU A 168 8.32 -3.79 -9.50
CA GLU A 168 9.76 -4.04 -9.72
C GLU A 168 10.24 -5.18 -8.81
N VAL A 169 10.96 -6.15 -9.37
CA VAL A 169 11.55 -7.28 -8.64
C VAL A 169 12.65 -6.81 -7.71
N GLY A 170 12.69 -7.36 -6.50
CA GLY A 170 13.77 -7.15 -5.53
C GLY A 170 13.64 -5.90 -4.67
N ARG A 171 12.55 -5.14 -4.78
CA ARG A 171 12.24 -4.04 -3.86
C ARG A 171 11.67 -4.56 -2.53
N ASP A 172 12.11 -4.00 -1.41
CA ASP A 172 11.39 -4.16 -0.13
C ASP A 172 10.47 -2.98 0.12
N ALA A 173 9.17 -3.23 0.29
CA ALA A 173 8.17 -2.21 0.57
C ALA A 173 8.40 -1.42 1.87
N LEU A 174 9.39 -1.79 2.69
CA LEU A 174 9.83 -1.00 3.83
C LEU A 174 10.97 -0.04 3.51
N GLU A 175 11.84 -0.35 2.57
CA GLU A 175 13.06 0.43 2.31
C GLU A 175 12.93 1.23 1.01
N ASP A 176 12.37 0.57 0.01
CA ASP A 176 12.30 1.00 -1.36
C ASP A 176 10.93 1.60 -1.72
N PRO A 177 10.88 2.84 -2.26
CA PRO A 177 9.63 3.38 -2.77
C PRO A 177 9.14 2.58 -3.99
N PRO A 178 7.93 2.83 -4.50
CA PRO A 178 7.53 2.29 -5.79
C PRO A 178 8.48 2.77 -6.89
N ASN A 179 8.70 1.95 -7.92
CA ASN A 179 9.44 2.40 -9.10
C ASN A 179 8.55 3.26 -9.99
N PHE A 180 8.52 4.56 -9.71
CA PHE A 180 7.71 5.52 -10.47
C PHE A 180 8.11 5.60 -11.95
N GLN A 181 9.36 5.30 -12.29
CA GLN A 181 9.83 5.36 -13.68
C GLN A 181 9.24 4.20 -14.50
N ILE A 182 9.31 2.97 -14.00
CA ILE A 182 8.70 1.80 -14.65
C ILE A 182 7.18 1.98 -14.76
N LEU A 183 6.53 2.50 -13.72
CA LEU A 183 5.09 2.77 -13.75
C LEU A 183 4.72 3.86 -14.78
N ALA A 184 5.52 4.93 -14.90
CA ALA A 184 5.31 5.96 -15.90
C ALA A 184 5.51 5.44 -17.34
N SER A 185 6.50 4.55 -17.53
CA SER A 185 6.76 3.86 -18.80
C SER A 185 5.57 2.99 -19.18
N ALA A 186 5.12 2.12 -18.28
CA ALA A 186 3.95 1.26 -18.47
C ALA A 186 2.66 2.05 -18.78
N LEU A 187 2.42 3.18 -18.11
CA LEU A 187 1.28 4.06 -18.40
C LEU A 187 1.33 4.65 -19.83
N ALA A 188 2.52 4.86 -20.38
CA ALA A 188 2.72 5.37 -21.73
C ALA A 188 2.57 4.29 -22.81
N THR A 189 2.71 3.00 -22.46
CA THR A 189 2.71 1.89 -23.42
C THR A 189 1.31 1.50 -23.92
N VAL A 190 0.32 1.36 -23.03
CA VAL A 190 -1.02 0.85 -23.35
C VAL A 190 -2.11 1.69 -22.70
N GLU A 191 -3.34 1.64 -23.19
CA GLU A 191 -4.48 2.38 -22.62
C GLU A 191 -5.20 1.63 -21.49
N ASP A 192 -4.81 0.38 -21.21
CA ASP A 192 -5.43 -0.47 -20.19
C ASP A 192 -5.13 -0.03 -18.75
N PRO A 193 -6.07 -0.18 -17.80
CA PRO A 193 -5.88 0.16 -16.40
C PRO A 193 -4.58 -0.40 -15.80
N LEU A 194 -3.76 0.46 -15.20
CA LEU A 194 -2.52 0.07 -14.54
C LEU A 194 -2.64 0.13 -13.02
N ILE A 195 -2.25 -0.94 -12.34
CA ILE A 195 -2.27 -1.07 -10.88
C ILE A 195 -0.82 -1.19 -10.40
N ALA A 196 -0.38 -0.26 -9.55
CA ALA A 196 0.93 -0.35 -8.92
C ALA A 196 0.94 -1.46 -7.86
N SER A 197 1.93 -2.36 -7.90
CA SER A 197 2.02 -3.50 -6.99
C SER A 197 3.32 -3.47 -6.21
N GLY A 198 3.25 -3.14 -4.92
CA GLY A 198 4.40 -3.12 -4.01
C GLY A 198 5.11 -1.77 -3.87
N GLY A 199 6.01 -1.68 -2.88
CA GLY A 199 6.86 -0.51 -2.66
C GLY A 199 6.24 0.66 -1.90
N VAL A 200 4.97 0.60 -1.49
CA VAL A 200 4.31 1.73 -0.82
C VAL A 200 4.77 1.80 0.64
N ARG A 201 5.79 2.60 0.93
CA ARG A 201 6.36 2.67 2.28
C ARG A 201 5.51 3.48 3.24
N ASN A 202 4.86 4.52 2.75
CA ASN A 202 4.13 5.50 3.56
C ASN A 202 3.07 6.23 2.72
N LEU A 203 2.30 7.10 3.37
CA LEU A 203 1.27 7.91 2.72
C LEU A 203 1.83 8.87 1.66
N GLU A 204 3.11 9.25 1.73
CA GLU A 204 3.71 10.11 0.72
C GLU A 204 4.00 9.37 -0.58
N ASP A 205 4.50 8.13 -0.51
CA ASP A 205 4.61 7.28 -1.69
C ASP A 205 3.23 7.06 -2.33
N LEU A 206 2.17 6.91 -1.52
CA LEU A 206 0.78 6.84 -2.01
C LEU A 206 0.35 8.12 -2.74
N ARG A 207 0.63 9.32 -2.19
CA ARG A 207 0.35 10.60 -2.87
C ARG A 207 1.10 10.73 -4.18
N ARG A 208 2.38 10.32 -4.21
CA ARG A 208 3.20 10.33 -5.42
C ARG A 208 2.64 9.39 -6.48
N LEU A 209 2.12 8.22 -6.09
CA LEU A 209 1.42 7.31 -7.02
C LEU A 209 0.13 7.93 -7.55
N MET A 210 -0.64 8.63 -6.72
CA MET A 210 -1.86 9.33 -7.16
C MET A 210 -1.57 10.48 -8.14
N ALA A 211 -0.45 11.18 -7.93
CA ALA A 211 0.00 12.27 -8.78
C ALA A 211 0.73 11.78 -10.05
N LEU A 212 1.08 10.49 -10.12
CA LEU A 212 1.76 9.92 -11.27
C LEU A 212 0.83 9.95 -12.49
N GLU A 213 1.23 10.74 -13.47
CA GLU A 213 0.51 10.91 -14.73
C GLU A 213 1.49 10.75 -15.88
N SER A 214 1.12 9.95 -16.88
CA SER A 214 1.89 9.75 -18.10
C SER A 214 0.92 9.56 -19.26
N SER A 215 1.17 10.23 -20.39
CA SER A 215 0.28 10.24 -21.56
C SER A 215 -1.18 10.60 -21.22
N GLY A 216 -1.41 11.49 -20.25
CA GLY A 216 -2.75 11.92 -19.80
C GLY A 216 -3.51 10.87 -18.98
N ARG A 217 -2.82 9.81 -18.54
CA ARG A 217 -3.39 8.68 -17.80
C ARG A 217 -2.76 8.58 -16.42
N ARG A 218 -3.54 8.07 -15.46
CA ARG A 218 -3.14 7.84 -14.08
C ARG A 218 -3.33 6.38 -13.72
N LEU A 219 -2.67 5.96 -12.65
CA LEU A 219 -2.84 4.64 -12.08
C LEU A 219 -4.30 4.39 -11.66
N ALA A 220 -4.82 3.24 -12.08
CA ALA A 220 -6.17 2.79 -11.75
C ALA A 220 -6.26 2.25 -10.31
N GLY A 221 -5.17 1.70 -9.78
CA GLY A 221 -5.13 1.17 -8.43
C GLY A 221 -3.74 1.04 -7.84
N VAL A 222 -3.70 0.63 -6.58
CA VAL A 222 -2.48 0.31 -5.85
C VAL A 222 -2.72 -0.89 -4.93
N VAL A 223 -1.77 -1.82 -4.90
CA VAL A 223 -1.75 -2.94 -3.96
C VAL A 223 -0.92 -2.58 -2.74
N VAL A 224 -1.56 -2.65 -1.57
CA VAL A 224 -0.92 -2.52 -0.26
C VAL A 224 -0.97 -3.85 0.51
N GLY A 225 -0.07 -4.02 1.48
CA GLY A 225 0.00 -5.20 2.31
C GLY A 225 0.78 -4.96 3.60
N ARG A 226 2.08 -5.28 3.58
CA ARG A 226 2.92 -5.34 4.78
C ARG A 226 2.95 -4.01 5.51
N GLU A 227 3.19 -2.93 4.78
CA GLU A 227 3.25 -1.53 5.21
C GLU A 227 2.08 -1.15 6.12
N VAL A 228 0.87 -1.57 5.76
CA VAL A 228 -0.33 -1.34 6.57
C VAL A 228 -0.29 -2.21 7.83
N THR A 229 0.03 -3.50 7.69
CA THR A 229 0.13 -4.41 8.85
C THR A 229 1.30 -4.15 9.77
N ALA A 230 2.34 -3.49 9.30
CA ALA A 230 3.49 -3.05 10.09
C ALA A 230 3.23 -1.69 10.75
N GLY A 231 2.03 -1.13 10.60
CA GLY A 231 1.59 0.09 11.27
C GLY A 231 2.22 1.37 10.72
N ARG A 232 2.76 1.36 9.49
CA ARG A 232 3.30 2.60 8.88
C ARG A 232 2.22 3.59 8.51
N PHE A 233 1.05 3.07 8.14
CA PHE A 233 -0.20 3.78 7.98
C PHE A 233 -1.35 2.77 8.04
N THR A 234 -2.55 3.26 8.24
CA THR A 234 -3.79 2.47 8.31
C THR A 234 -4.54 2.49 6.99
N ILE A 235 -5.47 1.56 6.80
CA ILE A 235 -6.38 1.59 5.64
C ILE A 235 -7.23 2.86 5.66
N GLU A 236 -7.65 3.33 6.83
CA GLU A 236 -8.37 4.59 7.01
C GLU A 236 -7.58 5.78 6.44
N GLU A 237 -6.32 5.94 6.85
CA GLU A 237 -5.45 7.01 6.34
C GLU A 237 -5.19 6.88 4.82
N ALA A 238 -5.04 5.65 4.32
CA ALA A 238 -4.90 5.42 2.89
C ALA A 238 -6.18 5.86 2.13
N HIS A 239 -7.36 5.57 2.66
CA HIS A 239 -8.62 6.01 2.08
C HIS A 239 -8.79 7.53 2.13
N GLU A 240 -8.36 8.19 3.20
CA GLU A 240 -8.37 9.65 3.28
C GLU A 240 -7.49 10.29 2.20
N VAL A 241 -6.25 9.79 2.06
CA VAL A 241 -5.32 10.25 1.01
C VAL A 241 -5.93 10.03 -0.37
N LEU A 242 -6.48 8.84 -0.64
CA LEU A 242 -7.14 8.50 -1.91
C LEU A 242 -8.38 9.38 -2.19
N ALA A 243 -9.07 9.84 -1.15
CA ALA A 243 -10.19 10.77 -1.25
C ALA A 243 -9.75 12.23 -1.39
N GLY A 244 -8.45 12.52 -1.48
CA GLY A 244 -7.90 13.88 -1.55
C GLY A 244 -7.98 14.64 -0.22
N ARG A 245 -8.13 13.94 0.90
CA ARG A 245 -8.14 14.49 2.25
C ARG A 245 -6.77 14.30 2.92
N GLY A 246 -6.44 15.18 3.86
CA GLY A 246 -5.25 15.02 4.71
C GLY A 246 -5.45 13.90 5.73
N PRO A 247 -4.36 13.29 6.24
CA PRO A 247 -4.46 12.26 7.27
C PRO A 247 -5.07 12.84 8.54
N THR A 248 -6.01 12.14 9.17
CA THR A 248 -6.60 12.51 10.46
C THR A 248 -5.66 12.33 11.63
N ARG A 249 -4.59 11.52 11.50
CA ARG A 249 -3.60 11.26 12.56
C ARG A 249 -2.23 11.88 12.27
N ALA A 250 -1.53 12.23 13.34
CA ALA A 250 -0.19 12.78 13.27
C ALA A 250 0.86 11.72 12.85
N PRO A 251 1.91 12.10 12.10
CA PRO A 251 2.97 11.17 11.69
C PRO A 251 3.71 10.54 12.90
N GLY A 252 4.06 9.25 12.82
CA GLY A 252 4.89 8.59 13.84
C GLY A 252 6.38 8.99 13.80
N GLY A 253 7.14 8.65 14.86
CA GLY A 253 8.60 8.88 14.97
C GLY A 253 9.00 10.18 15.67
N ILE A 254 9.05 10.17 17.01
CA ILE A 254 9.45 11.31 17.86
C ILE A 254 10.67 10.90 18.69
N VAL A 255 11.88 11.26 18.24
CA VAL A 255 13.12 11.06 19.04
C VAL A 255 14.06 12.28 19.03
N GLY A 256 13.79 13.37 18.29
CA GLY A 256 14.45 14.66 18.58
C GLY A 256 14.77 15.64 17.45
N ALA A 257 13.78 16.22 16.76
CA ALA A 257 14.04 17.46 15.98
C ALA A 257 13.04 18.59 16.25
N ARG A 258 13.56 19.73 16.73
CA ARG A 258 12.83 20.87 17.26
C ARG A 258 12.16 21.70 16.14
N GLN A 259 10.83 21.76 16.11
CA GLN A 259 10.02 22.55 15.17
C GLN A 259 9.22 23.60 15.92
N LEU A 260 9.28 24.87 15.53
CA LEU A 260 8.57 25.98 16.16
C LEU A 260 7.28 26.29 15.38
N LEU A 261 6.12 26.08 16.00
CA LEU A 261 4.79 26.37 15.48
C LEU A 261 4.22 27.59 16.20
N GLN A 262 3.91 28.67 15.48
CA GLN A 262 3.26 29.82 16.10
C GLN A 262 1.75 29.57 16.22
N VAL A 263 1.23 29.71 17.42
CA VAL A 263 -0.20 29.56 17.74
C VAL A 263 -0.72 30.80 18.46
N GLY A 264 -1.98 31.17 18.20
CA GLY A 264 -2.60 32.40 18.70
C GLY A 264 -2.73 32.47 20.22
N SER A 265 -2.97 31.32 20.87
CA SER A 265 -2.94 31.18 22.33
C SER A 265 -2.65 29.74 22.75
N VAL A 266 -2.10 29.55 23.96
CA VAL A 266 -1.83 28.22 24.53
C VAL A 266 -3.14 27.43 24.73
N ASP A 267 -4.21 28.10 25.14
CA ASP A 267 -5.50 27.46 25.39
C ASP A 267 -6.22 27.03 24.09
N GLU A 268 -6.10 27.79 23.00
CA GLU A 268 -6.63 27.39 21.69
C GLU A 268 -5.82 26.24 21.09
N ALA A 269 -4.49 26.28 21.22
CA ALA A 269 -3.63 25.19 20.77
C ALA A 269 -3.91 23.90 21.55
N LEU A 270 -4.12 23.98 22.86
CA LEU A 270 -4.47 22.83 23.69
C LEU A 270 -5.83 22.23 23.31
N ARG A 271 -6.85 23.06 23.01
CA ARG A 271 -8.16 22.57 22.53
C ARG A 271 -8.07 21.93 21.15
N PHE A 272 -7.34 22.55 20.22
CA PHE A 272 -7.08 21.99 18.90
C PHE A 272 -6.35 20.64 18.98
N LEU A 273 -5.34 20.54 19.84
CA LEU A 273 -4.57 19.30 20.03
C LEU A 273 -5.39 18.20 20.73
N ASP A 274 -6.32 18.54 21.63
CA ASP A 274 -7.25 17.61 22.26
C ASP A 274 -8.25 17.05 21.23
N ASP A 275 -8.82 17.91 20.39
CA ASP A 275 -9.81 17.55 19.36
C ASP A 275 -9.22 16.81 18.15
N VAL A 276 -7.91 16.98 17.86
CA VAL A 276 -7.24 16.42 16.67
C VAL A 276 -6.39 15.18 17.00
N VAL A 277 -5.77 15.12 18.18
CA VAL A 277 -4.71 14.13 18.46
C VAL A 277 -5.10 13.14 19.57
N GLY A 278 -6.22 13.35 20.30
CA GLY A 278 -6.68 12.41 21.32
C GLY A 278 -5.71 12.28 22.50
N LEU A 279 -5.24 13.42 23.00
CA LEU A 279 -4.14 13.50 23.95
C LEU A 279 -4.59 13.24 25.40
N SER A 280 -3.90 12.35 26.12
CA SER A 280 -4.11 12.20 27.57
C SER A 280 -3.18 13.15 28.34
N ARG A 281 -3.76 14.10 29.06
CA ARG A 281 -3.03 15.15 29.81
C ARG A 281 -2.27 14.53 31.01
N LEU A 282 -0.94 14.43 30.94
CA LEU A 282 -0.14 13.74 31.97
C LEU A 282 0.21 14.60 33.20
N ARG A 283 0.58 15.88 33.06
CA ARG A 283 0.92 16.79 34.19
C ARG A 283 0.76 18.28 33.87
N SER A 284 0.39 19.08 34.88
CA SER A 284 0.60 20.54 34.92
C SER A 284 1.92 20.87 35.62
N PRO A 285 2.66 21.91 35.21
CA PRO A 285 3.95 22.23 35.80
C PRO A 285 3.82 22.81 37.21
N ASP A 286 4.71 22.38 38.10
CA ASP A 286 5.08 23.16 39.29
C ASP A 286 5.82 24.43 38.87
N VAL A 287 5.74 25.43 39.74
CA VAL A 287 6.30 26.78 39.58
C VAL A 287 7.78 26.71 39.14
N GLY A 288 8.06 27.12 37.90
CA GLY A 288 9.43 27.35 37.41
C GLY A 288 9.81 26.67 36.10
N VAL A 289 8.99 25.77 35.55
CA VAL A 289 9.18 25.21 34.20
C VAL A 289 8.05 25.70 33.29
N ALA A 290 8.39 26.40 32.21
CA ALA A 290 7.43 27.07 31.32
C ALA A 290 6.84 26.12 30.26
N GLY A 291 6.32 24.95 30.67
CA GLY A 291 5.75 24.03 29.71
C GLY A 291 4.83 22.91 30.20
N ASN A 292 3.92 22.47 29.32
CA ASN A 292 3.03 21.31 29.53
C ASN A 292 3.60 20.09 28.80
N VAL A 293 3.68 18.94 29.47
CA VAL A 293 4.09 17.67 28.83
C VAL A 293 2.85 16.83 28.54
N ILE A 294 2.68 16.39 27.29
CA ILE A 294 1.51 15.65 26.82
C ILE A 294 1.92 14.30 26.23
N GLU A 295 1.18 13.22 26.54
CA GLU A 295 1.38 11.91 25.91
C GLU A 295 0.55 11.75 24.63
N VAL A 296 1.17 11.23 23.57
CA VAL A 296 0.54 11.13 22.24
C VAL A 296 0.20 9.69 21.86
N ASN A 297 0.97 8.70 22.34
CA ASN A 297 0.76 7.24 22.26
C ASN A 297 1.82 6.50 23.12
N ASP A 298 1.60 5.21 23.44
CA ASP A 298 2.42 4.31 24.29
C ASP A 298 3.85 4.81 24.63
N GLY A 299 3.95 5.61 25.71
CA GLY A 299 5.22 6.05 26.29
C GLY A 299 5.86 7.32 25.69
N GLN A 300 5.17 8.04 24.79
CA GLN A 300 5.76 9.17 24.04
C GLN A 300 5.31 10.54 24.54
N GLN A 301 6.25 11.47 24.77
CA GLN A 301 5.99 12.78 25.39
C GLN A 301 6.25 13.96 24.44
N ILE A 302 5.31 14.90 24.34
CA ILE A 302 5.44 16.23 23.72
C ILE A 302 5.62 17.27 24.82
N GLU A 303 6.57 18.19 24.67
CA GLU A 303 6.75 19.34 25.58
C GLU A 303 6.31 20.65 24.89
N LEU A 304 5.25 21.27 25.42
CA LEU A 304 4.79 22.61 25.04
C LEU A 304 5.59 23.64 25.82
N VAL A 305 6.32 24.57 25.19
CA VAL A 305 7.05 25.62 25.92
C VAL A 305 6.49 27.00 25.59
N GLN A 306 6.17 27.82 26.60
CA GLN A 306 5.68 29.17 26.37
C GLN A 306 6.83 30.14 26.04
N GLY A 307 6.74 30.82 24.89
CA GLY A 307 7.72 31.82 24.47
C GLY A 307 7.71 33.06 25.39
N ALA A 308 8.90 33.62 25.64
CA ALA A 308 9.10 34.76 26.54
C ALA A 308 8.71 36.10 25.88
N ALA A 309 7.46 36.28 25.44
CA ALA A 309 6.88 37.61 25.12
C ALA A 309 5.40 37.53 24.72
N GLY A 310 4.51 37.14 25.65
CA GLY A 310 3.15 37.68 25.82
C GLY A 310 2.12 37.81 24.68
N GLN A 311 2.38 37.51 23.40
CA GLN A 311 1.40 37.67 22.31
C GLN A 311 1.43 36.59 21.21
N THR A 312 2.34 35.62 21.29
CA THR A 312 2.35 34.43 20.42
C THR A 312 2.89 33.26 21.22
N ALA A 313 2.13 32.18 21.31
CA ALA A 313 2.62 30.93 21.87
C ALA A 313 3.36 30.19 20.76
N THR A 314 4.47 29.54 21.10
CA THR A 314 5.23 28.75 20.12
C THR A 314 5.22 27.29 20.55
N LEU A 315 4.45 26.45 19.87
CA LEU A 315 4.45 25.01 20.06
C LEU A 315 5.74 24.45 19.49
N VAL A 316 6.52 23.75 20.31
CA VAL A 316 7.77 23.15 19.89
C VAL A 316 7.63 21.64 19.78
N LEU A 317 7.67 21.08 18.57
CA LEU A 317 7.60 19.63 18.37
C LEU A 317 8.99 19.06 18.17
N LEU A 318 9.29 17.90 18.75
CA LEU A 318 10.54 17.17 18.51
C LEU A 318 10.22 15.96 17.62
N VAL A 319 10.46 16.03 16.31
CA VAL A 319 10.02 15.00 15.34
C VAL A 319 11.20 14.46 14.53
N GLU A 320 11.21 13.19 14.11
CA GLU A 320 12.33 12.63 13.32
C GLU A 320 12.37 13.17 11.88
N ASP A 321 11.18 13.33 11.29
CA ASP A 321 11.02 13.90 9.96
C ASP A 321 10.08 15.11 10.03
N ALA A 322 10.64 16.29 9.79
CA ALA A 322 9.93 17.55 9.88
C ALA A 322 8.96 17.79 8.73
N GLU A 323 9.12 17.08 7.61
CA GLU A 323 8.34 17.30 6.39
C GLU A 323 6.94 16.68 6.48
N PRO A 324 6.77 15.39 6.88
CA PRO A 324 5.46 14.79 7.12
C PRO A 324 4.62 15.53 8.17
N TRP A 325 5.26 16.04 9.23
CA TRP A 325 4.57 16.82 10.26
C TRP A 325 4.12 18.17 9.72
N ARG A 326 4.94 18.84 8.92
CA ARG A 326 4.58 20.10 8.26
C ARG A 326 3.40 19.91 7.32
N ASP A 327 3.43 18.85 6.54
CA ASP A 327 2.38 18.50 5.60
C ASP A 327 1.09 18.14 6.32
N HIS A 328 1.18 17.40 7.44
CA HIS A 328 0.04 17.09 8.30
C HIS A 328 -0.60 18.38 8.86
N PHE A 329 0.18 19.28 9.47
CA PHE A 329 -0.35 20.57 9.95
C PHE A 329 -0.93 21.42 8.83
N SER A 330 -0.25 21.50 7.69
CA SER A 330 -0.75 22.23 6.52
C SER A 330 -2.08 21.65 6.03
N SER A 331 -2.22 20.32 6.06
CA SER A 331 -3.47 19.64 5.67
C SER A 331 -4.63 19.91 6.64
N LEU A 332 -4.31 20.25 7.89
CA LEU A 332 -5.26 20.68 8.92
C LEU A 332 -5.50 22.20 8.92
N GLY A 333 -4.93 22.94 7.95
CA GLY A 333 -5.06 24.39 7.86
C GLY A 333 -4.21 25.16 8.88
N VAL A 334 -3.22 24.52 9.49
CA VAL A 334 -2.28 25.13 10.43
C VAL A 334 -1.06 25.63 9.68
N GLU A 335 -0.80 26.95 9.74
CA GLU A 335 0.39 27.55 9.15
C GLU A 335 1.66 27.16 9.93
N THR A 336 2.65 26.65 9.22
CA THR A 336 3.95 26.28 9.79
C THR A 336 5.05 27.18 9.23
N ALA A 337 5.94 27.71 10.07
CA ALA A 337 7.08 28.52 9.62
C ALA A 337 8.40 27.77 9.82
N ARG A 338 9.30 27.82 8.83
CA ARG A 338 10.69 27.37 9.00
C ARG A 338 11.46 28.45 9.77
N THR A 339 11.98 28.12 10.94
CA THR A 339 13.12 28.84 11.51
C THR A 339 14.38 28.06 11.18
N SER A 340 15.27 28.65 10.38
CA SER A 340 16.65 28.19 10.29
C SER A 340 17.29 28.27 11.69
N ALA A 341 17.96 27.20 12.12
CA ALA A 341 18.80 27.21 13.30
C ALA A 341 19.90 28.27 13.18
#